data_AF-A0A9X7Z6U5-F1
#
_entry.id   AF-A0A9X7Z6U5-F1
#
_cell.length_a   1.000
_cell.length_b   1.000
_cell.length_c   1.000
_cell.angle_alpha   90.00
_cell.angle_beta   90.00
_cell.angle_gamma   90.00
#
_symmetry.space_group_name_H-M   'P 1'
#
loop_
_entity.id
_entity.type
_entity.pdbx_description
1 polymer ?
#
loop_
_entity_poly.entity_id
_entity_poly.type
_entity_poly.pdbx_seq_one_letter_code
_entity_poly.pdbx_strand_id
1 'polypeptide(L)'
;MMTSPIKKARSVFSLTTEVMNFNEYWKVSQGMGRTIYTATSDRSTITITYFDPRFRFVKKVVMKFKAGRRVVVTPGGVVDLPPRVEMVQS
;
A
#
# COMPACT_ATOMS: atom_id res chain seq x y z
N MET A 1 15.93 -31.45 -20.99
CA MET A 1 15.39 -30.08 -20.78
C MET A 1 14.38 -30.18 -19.65
N MET A 2 14.73 -29.73 -18.44
CA MET A 2 13.82 -29.76 -17.29
C MET A 2 13.07 -28.43 -17.22
N THR A 3 11.78 -28.46 -17.54
CA THR A 3 10.86 -27.36 -17.27
C THR A 3 10.52 -27.39 -15.79
N SER A 4 11.14 -26.51 -15.00
CA SER A 4 10.72 -26.26 -13.63
C SER A 4 9.22 -25.93 -13.62
N PRO A 5 8.38 -26.64 -12.86
CA PRO A 5 7.00 -26.24 -12.70
C PRO A 5 7.02 -24.86 -12.04
N ILE A 6 6.51 -23.85 -12.76
CA ILE A 6 6.24 -22.53 -12.21
C ILE A 6 5.35 -22.78 -11.00
N LYS A 7 5.89 -22.62 -9.79
CA LYS A 7 5.10 -22.56 -8.56
C LYS A 7 4.17 -21.37 -8.75
N LYS A 8 2.92 -21.64 -9.14
CA LYS A 8 1.85 -20.64 -9.13
C LYS A 8 1.95 -19.92 -7.79
N ALA A 9 2.24 -18.62 -7.83
CA ALA A 9 2.19 -17.79 -6.65
C ALA A 9 0.77 -17.96 -6.07
N ARG A 10 0.65 -18.63 -4.92
CA ARG A 10 -0.62 -18.76 -4.22
C ARG A 10 -0.98 -17.36 -3.77
N SER A 11 -1.89 -16.72 -4.49
CA SER A 11 -2.54 -15.50 -4.06
C SER A 11 -3.31 -15.84 -2.77
N VAL A 12 -2.76 -15.44 -1.62
CA VAL A 12 -3.45 -15.52 -0.32
C VAL A 12 -4.42 -14.33 -0.27
N PHE A 13 -5.49 -14.39 -1.08
CA PHE A 13 -6.55 -13.38 -1.13
C PHE A 13 -7.74 -13.73 -0.22
N SER A 14 -7.56 -14.64 0.73
CA SER A 14 -8.65 -15.11 1.57
C SER A 14 -8.49 -14.54 2.98
N LEU A 15 -9.32 -13.53 3.30
CA LEU A 15 -9.81 -13.16 4.64
C LEU A 15 -9.24 -11.94 5.38
N THR A 16 -8.31 -11.13 4.83
CA THR A 16 -7.82 -9.95 5.55
C THR A 16 -8.33 -8.62 5.00
N THR A 17 -8.98 -7.79 5.83
CA THR A 17 -9.32 -6.40 5.50
C THR A 17 -8.08 -5.52 5.62
N GLU A 18 -7.80 -4.69 4.62
CA GLU A 18 -6.66 -3.77 4.60
C GLU A 18 -7.12 -2.32 4.80
N VAL A 19 -6.47 -1.59 5.69
CA VAL A 19 -6.70 -0.15 5.90
C VAL A 19 -5.41 0.61 5.66
N MET A 20 -5.46 1.59 4.75
CA MET A 20 -4.32 2.46 4.45
C MET A 20 -4.49 3.81 5.12
N ASN A 21 -3.51 4.20 5.93
CA ASN A 21 -3.48 5.47 6.63
C ASN A 21 -2.31 6.31 6.14
N PHE A 22 -2.62 7.48 5.58
CA PHE A 22 -1.65 8.51 5.21
C PHE A 22 -1.46 9.44 6.41
N ASN A 23 -0.22 9.76 6.78
CA ASN A 23 0.03 10.73 7.85
C ASN A 23 -0.21 12.18 7.40
N GLU A 24 0.08 13.16 8.26
CA GLU A 24 -0.19 14.58 7.99
C GLU A 24 0.64 15.19 6.84
N TYR A 25 1.71 14.53 6.40
CA TYR A 25 2.60 15.04 5.34
C TYR A 25 2.14 14.66 3.93
N TRP A 26 0.84 14.60 3.68
CA TRP A 26 0.27 14.28 2.37
C TRP A 26 -0.69 15.36 1.92
N LYS A 27 -0.51 15.82 0.68
CA LYS A 27 -1.48 16.66 -0.02
C LYS A 27 -2.34 15.79 -0.92
N VAL A 28 -3.66 15.96 -0.83
CA VAL A 28 -4.63 15.20 -1.64
C VAL A 28 -5.10 16.06 -2.82
N SER A 29 -5.24 15.42 -3.98
CA SER A 29 -5.92 15.99 -5.14
C SER A 29 -6.83 14.93 -5.76
N GLN A 30 -8.02 15.33 -6.19
CA GLN A 30 -8.98 14.47 -6.86
C GLN A 30 -9.04 14.82 -8.35
N GLY A 31 -9.16 13.82 -9.21
CA GLY A 31 -9.40 14.06 -10.63
C GLY A 31 -9.74 12.79 -11.38
N MET A 32 -10.72 12.85 -12.30
CA MET A 32 -11.10 11.75 -13.22
C MET A 32 -11.19 10.37 -12.53
N GLY A 33 -11.92 10.28 -11.42
CA GLY A 33 -12.16 9.02 -10.72
C GLY A 33 -10.97 8.43 -9.97
N ARG A 34 -9.85 9.17 -9.83
CA ARG A 34 -8.71 8.78 -9.00
C ARG A 34 -8.42 9.83 -7.93
N THR A 35 -7.86 9.37 -6.81
CA THR A 35 -7.34 10.22 -5.74
C THR A 35 -5.82 10.12 -5.76
N ILE A 36 -5.15 11.27 -5.86
CA ILE A 36 -3.69 11.36 -5.90
C ILE A 36 -3.21 12.00 -4.61
N TYR A 37 -2.40 11.26 -3.87
CA TYR A 37 -1.71 11.70 -2.66
C TYR A 37 -0.28 12.07 -3.04
N THR A 38 0.16 13.27 -2.68
CA THR A 38 1.52 13.76 -2.94
C THR A 38 2.22 14.03 -1.61
N ALA A 39 3.38 13.41 -1.39
CA ALA A 39 4.20 13.60 -0.21
C ALA A 39 4.72 15.06 -0.17
N THR A 40 4.44 15.77 0.92
CA THR A 40 4.92 17.15 1.12
C THR A 40 6.23 17.20 1.90
N SER A 41 6.68 16.07 2.44
CA SER A 41 7.90 15.96 3.26
C SER A 41 8.57 14.60 3.10
N ASP A 42 9.86 14.50 3.47
CA ASP A 42 10.56 13.23 3.63
C ASP A 42 10.09 12.41 4.84
N ARG A 43 9.19 13.00 5.66
CA ARG A 43 8.50 12.33 6.78
C ARG A 43 7.17 11.70 6.36
N SER A 44 6.79 11.78 5.08
CA SER A 44 5.55 11.19 4.57
C SER A 44 5.59 9.67 4.72
N THR A 45 4.56 9.13 5.37
CA THR A 45 4.41 7.68 5.56
C THR A 45 3.01 7.21 5.20
N ILE A 46 2.93 5.96 4.74
CA ILE A 46 1.67 5.22 4.62
C ILE A 46 1.78 4.01 5.53
N THR A 47 0.82 3.87 6.42
CA THR A 47 0.66 2.68 7.26
C THR A 47 -0.43 1.80 6.67
N ILE A 48 -0.07 0.57 6.30
CA ILE A 48 -1.04 -0.46 5.91
C ILE A 48 -1.26 -1.37 7.11
N THR A 49 -2.49 -1.43 7.58
CA THR A 49 -2.91 -2.33 8.67
C THR A 49 -3.77 -3.44 8.11
N TYR A 50 -3.42 -4.68 8.48
CA TYR A 50 -4.14 -5.89 8.10
C TYR A 50 -4.93 -6.39 9.30
N PHE A 51 -6.22 -6.65 9.08
CA PHE A 51 -7.12 -7.25 10.07
C PHE A 51 -7.60 -8.61 9.60
N ASP A 52 -7.85 -9.53 10.51
CA ASP A 52 -8.57 -10.78 10.20
C ASP A 52 -10.08 -10.50 9.99
N PRO A 53 -10.90 -11.49 9.60
CA PRO A 53 -12.34 -11.31 9.42
C PRO A 53 -13.09 -10.87 10.69
N ARG A 54 -12.47 -11.02 11.85
CA ARG A 54 -13.02 -10.64 13.16
C ARG A 54 -12.53 -9.25 13.59
N PHE A 55 -11.95 -8.48 12.66
CA PHE A 55 -11.36 -7.16 12.90
C PHE A 55 -10.23 -7.14 13.94
N ARG A 56 -9.56 -8.27 14.15
CA ARG A 56 -8.38 -8.31 15.02
C ARG A 56 -7.15 -7.91 14.23
N PHE A 57 -6.30 -7.08 14.84
CA PHE A 57 -5.04 -6.66 14.24
C PHE A 57 -4.13 -7.88 13.99
N VAL A 58 -3.70 -8.06 12.74
CA VAL A 58 -2.81 -9.16 12.34
C VAL A 58 -1.40 -8.63 12.09
N LYS A 59 -1.29 -7.54 11.34
CA LYS A 59 0.00 -7.02 10.88
C LYS A 59 -0.09 -5.54 10.56
N LYS A 60 1.05 -4.86 10.69
CA LYS A 60 1.27 -3.49 10.22
C LYS A 60 2.49 -3.43 9.33
N VAL A 61 2.39 -2.66 8.25
CA VAL A 61 3.50 -2.29 7.37
C VAL A 61 3.57 -0.77 7.32
N VAL A 62 4.75 -0.21 7.54
CA VAL A 62 4.98 1.23 7.42
C VAL A 62 5.89 1.49 6.24
N MET A 63 5.40 2.28 5.29
CA MET A 63 6.13 2.68 4.08
C MET A 63 6.52 4.16 4.22
N LYS A 64 7.78 4.50 3.93
CA LYS A 64 8.31 5.86 3.99
C LYS A 64 8.53 6.42 2.59
N PHE A 65 8.26 7.70 2.39
CA PHE A 65 8.32 8.36 1.09
C PHE A 65 9.14 9.65 1.15
N LYS A 66 9.81 9.96 0.04
CA LYS A 66 10.48 11.25 -0.18
C LYS A 66 9.46 12.31 -0.61
N ALA A 67 9.74 13.57 -0.29
CA ALA A 67 8.95 14.70 -0.73
C ALA A 67 8.77 14.69 -2.26
N GLY A 68 7.58 15.07 -2.73
CA GLY A 68 7.20 15.06 -4.14
C GLY A 68 6.76 13.70 -4.69
N ARG A 69 6.92 12.59 -3.94
CA ARG A 69 6.41 11.28 -4.36
C ARG A 69 4.89 11.25 -4.41
N ARG A 70 4.35 10.54 -5.39
CA ARG A 70 2.92 10.46 -5.65
C ARG A 70 2.44 9.02 -5.49
N VAL A 71 1.28 8.86 -4.88
CA VAL A 71 0.54 7.61 -4.76
C VAL A 71 -0.84 7.84 -5.34
N VAL A 72 -1.25 6.97 -6.27
CA VAL A 72 -2.54 7.07 -6.95
C VAL A 72 -3.43 5.95 -6.45
N VAL A 73 -4.59 6.30 -5.91
CA VAL A 73 -5.62 5.38 -5.45
C VAL A 73 -6.78 5.44 -6.43
N THR A 74 -7.18 4.28 -6.94
CA THR A 74 -8.33 4.12 -7.85
C THR A 74 -9.54 3.54 -7.11
N PRO A 75 -10.77 3.64 -7.66
CA PRO A 75 -11.98 3.17 -7.00
C PRO A 75 -12.00 1.66 -6.73
N GLY A 76 -11.18 0.88 -7.46
CA GLY A 76 -10.98 -0.55 -7.22
C GLY A 76 -9.96 -0.87 -6.12
N GLY A 77 -9.49 0.13 -5.37
CA GLY A 77 -8.49 -0.07 -4.31
C GLY A 77 -7.06 -0.32 -4.81
N VAL A 78 -6.83 -0.28 -6.14
CA VAL A 78 -5.49 -0.42 -6.70
C VAL A 78 -4.69 0.83 -6.38
N VAL A 79 -3.55 0.62 -5.74
CA VAL A 79 -2.59 1.64 -5.35
C VAL A 79 -1.33 1.48 -6.19
N ASP A 80 -1.06 2.45 -7.05
CA ASP A 80 0.22 2.51 -7.76
C ASP A 80 1.27 3.10 -6.80
N LEU A 81 2.08 2.20 -6.23
CA LEU A 81 3.20 2.56 -5.36
C LEU A 81 4.47 2.61 -6.21
N PRO A 82 5.23 3.72 -6.20
CA PRO A 82 6.48 3.79 -6.94
C PRO A 82 7.44 2.68 -6.49
N PRO A 83 8.30 2.16 -7.39
CA PRO A 83 9.00 0.86 -7.25
C PRO A 83 10.11 0.78 -6.16
N ARG A 84 10.07 1.60 -5.11
CA ARG A 84 11.01 1.54 -3.99
C ARG A 84 10.27 1.71 -2.68
N VAL A 85 9.60 0.64 -2.26
CA VAL A 85 8.98 0.54 -0.94
C VAL A 85 9.90 -0.29 -0.06
N GLU A 86 10.52 0.32 0.94
CA GLU A 86 11.14 -0.41 2.04
C GLU A 86 10.04 -0.94 2.95
N MET A 87 9.81 -2.26 2.91
CA MET A 87 8.90 -2.93 3.83
C MET A 87 9.57 -3.08 5.18
N VAL A 88 9.21 -2.26 6.16
CA VAL A 88 9.60 -2.47 7.55
C VAL A 88 8.56 -3.39 8.20
N GLN A 89 8.95 -4.61 8.54
CA GLN A 89 8.20 -5.49 9.43
C GLN A 89 8.65 -5.21 10.86
N SER A 90 7.71 -4.85 11.72
CA SER A 90 7.88 -4.80 13.18
C SER A 90 7.35 -6.07 13.81
#